data_AF-A0A450UAA2-F1
#
_entry.id   AF-A0A450UAA2-F1
#
_cell.length_a   1.000
_cell.length_b   1.000
_cell.length_c   1.000
_cell.angle_alpha   90.00
_cell.angle_beta   90.00
_cell.angle_gamma   90.00
#
_symmetry.space_group_name_H-M   'P 1'
#
loop_
_entity.id
_entity.type
_entity.pdbx_description
1 polymer ?
#
loop_
_entity_poly.entity_id
_entity_poly.type
_entity_poly.pdbx_seq_one_letter_code
_entity_poly.pdbx_strand_id
1 'polypeptide(L)' 'MSPKTLRLGYVSLPFDKIMNMIYWKSDKFWLGRFIEHPDIMTQGETIEELEKNLKDAFEVFLIYSITTR' A
#
# COMPACT_ATOMS: atom_id res chain seq x y z
N MET A 1 -10.64 -3.79 16.77
CA MET A 1 -9.28 -3.82 17.34
C MET A 1 -8.54 -2.61 16.79
N SER A 2 -8.27 -1.58 17.61
CA SER A 2 -7.52 -0.41 17.13
C SER A 2 -6.06 -0.81 16.90
N PRO A 3 -5.42 -0.42 15.77
CA PRO A 3 -4.01 -0.70 15.55
C PRO A 3 -3.20 -0.02 16.65
N LYS A 4 -2.52 -0.81 17.49
CA LYS A 4 -1.78 -0.32 18.67
C LYS A 4 -0.59 0.59 18.29
N THR A 5 -0.18 0.63 17.02
CA THR A 5 0.82 1.57 16.50
C THR A 5 0.63 1.77 14.99
N LEU A 6 0.09 2.92 14.59
CA LEU A 6 0.07 3.36 13.18
C LEU A 6 1.36 4.10 12.85
N ARG A 7 1.95 3.81 11.70
CA ARG A 7 3.14 4.48 11.16
C ARG A 7 2.83 5.10 9.81
N LEU A 8 3.46 6.23 9.53
CA LEU A 8 3.44 6.89 8.23
C LEU A 8 4.69 6.47 7.44
N GLY A 9 4.51 6.18 6.17
CA GLY A 9 5.59 5.90 5.23
C GLY A 9 5.22 6.43 3.84
N TYR A 10 6.12 6.22 2.89
CA TYR A 10 5.91 6.57 1.50
C TYR A 10 6.30 5.40 0.61
N VAL A 11 5.57 5.22 -0.48
CA VAL A 11 5.90 4.24 -1.52
C VAL A 11 6.21 5.01 -2.80
N SER A 12 7.37 4.71 -3.39
CA SER A 12 7.74 5.20 -4.71
C SER A 12 7.09 4.33 -5.79
N LEU A 13 6.37 4.97 -6.70
CA LEU A 13 5.65 4.33 -7.79
C LEU A 13 6.31 4.67 -9.13
N PRO A 14 5.91 4.01 -10.22
CA PRO A 14 6.33 4.43 -11.56
C PRO A 14 5.95 5.90 -11.82
N PHE A 15 6.66 6.55 -12.75
CA PHE A 15 6.43 7.94 -13.19
C PHE A 15 6.74 9.00 -12.12
N ASP A 16 7.75 8.75 -11.27
CA ASP A 16 8.20 9.68 -10.22
C ASP A 16 7.10 10.10 -9.23
N LYS A 17 6.06 9.28 -9.09
CA LYS A 17 4.96 9.51 -8.16
C LYS A 17 5.28 8.87 -6.80
N ILE A 18 5.11 9.64 -5.74
CA ILE A 18 5.22 9.16 -4.35
C ILE A 18 3.82 9.18 -3.74
N MET A 19 3.41 8.08 -3.10
CA MET A 19 2.15 8.00 -2.35
C MET A 19 2.39 7.77 -0.87
N ASN A 20 1.55 8.38 -0.04
CA ASN A 20 1.62 8.22 1.40
C ASN A 20 0.93 6.91 1.80
N MET A 21 1.57 6.13 2.66
CA MET A 21 0.95 4.94 3.24
C MET A 21 0.83 5.06 4.75
N ILE A 22 -0.25 4.50 5.29
CA ILE A 22 -0.33 4.17 6.70
C ILE A 22 -0.21 2.66 6.87
N TYR A 23 0.60 2.24 7.83
CA TYR A 23 0.83 0.81 8.08
C TYR A 23 0.99 0.51 9.57
N TRP A 24 0.74 -0.74 9.94
CA TRP A 24 0.90 -1.22 11.31
C TRP A 24 1.29 -2.70 11.32
N LYS A 25 1.96 -3.12 12.39
CA LYS A 25 2.28 -4.52 12.61
C LYS A 25 1.04 -5.23 13.18
N SER A 26 0.60 -6.27 12.51
CA SER A 26 -0.31 -7.30 13.05
C SER A 26 0.51 -8.52 13.50
N ASP A 27 -0.11 -9.65 13.80
CA ASP A 27 0.57 -10.85 14.33
C ASP A 27 1.82 -11.22 13.50
N LYS A 28 1.63 -11.80 12.30
CA LYS A 28 2.74 -12.22 11.43
C LYS A 28 3.08 -11.21 10.35
N PHE A 29 2.12 -10.42 9.92
CA PHE A 29 2.29 -9.49 8.80
C PHE A 29 2.33 -8.02 9.23
N TRP A 30 2.87 -7.19 8.36
CA TRP A 30 2.60 -5.77 8.26
C TRP A 30 1.38 -5.57 7.38
N LEU A 31 0.44 -4.75 7.83
CA LEU A 31 -0.75 -4.35 7.09
C LEU A 31 -0.60 -2.88 6.73
N GLY A 32 -0.97 -2.50 5.50
CA GLY A 32 -0.90 -1.10 5.09
C GLY A 32 -1.79 -0.78 3.91
N ARG A 33 -2.09 0.52 3.76
CA ARG A 33 -2.89 1.07 2.66
C ARG A 33 -2.39 2.45 2.26
N PHE A 34 -2.71 2.87 1.04
CA PHE A 34 -2.50 4.26 0.63
C PHE A 34 -3.49 5.20 1.34
N ILE A 35 -3.05 6.43 1.62
CA ILE A 35 -3.92 7.48 2.16
C ILE A 35 -4.83 8.02 1.05
N GLU A 36 -4.28 8.19 -0.14
CA GLU A 36 -4.95 8.72 -1.33
C GLU A 36 -5.94 7.71 -1.94
N HIS A 37 -5.69 6.43 -1.73
CA HIS A 37 -6.50 5.30 -2.22
C HIS A 37 -6.67 4.26 -1.10
N PRO A 38 -7.54 4.53 -0.10
CA PRO A 38 -7.69 3.67 1.08
C PRO A 38 -8.31 2.29 0.79
N ASP A 39 -8.89 2.13 -0.39
CA ASP A 39 -9.35 0.88 -0.99
C ASP A 39 -8.19 -0.04 -1.41
N ILE A 40 -7.01 0.53 -1.68
CA ILE A 40 -5.79 -0.22 -1.98
C ILE A 40 -5.08 -0.55 -0.67
N MET A 41 -5.34 -1.74 -0.15
CA MET A 41 -4.77 -2.28 1.07
C MET A 41 -4.09 -3.62 0.78
N THR A 42 -2.89 -3.82 1.31
CA THR A 42 -2.14 -5.07 1.17
C THR A 42 -1.47 -5.46 2.49
N GLN A 43 -0.72 -6.56 2.45
CA GLN A 43 0.05 -7.07 3.57
C GLN A 43 1.43 -7.58 3.10
N GLY A 44 2.39 -7.70 4.01
CA GLY A 44 3.70 -8.31 3.77
C GLY A 44 4.34 -8.80 5.07
N GLU A 45 5.25 -9.77 5.00
CA GLU A 45 6.01 -10.24 6.19
C GLU A 45 7.03 -9.21 6.65
N THR A 46 7.58 -8.43 5.71
CA THR A 46 8.45 -7.28 5.96
C THR A 46 7.84 -5.97 5.44
N ILE A 47 8.45 -4.83 5.77
CA ILE A 47 8.03 -3.53 5.25
C ILE A 47 8.28 -3.45 3.75
N GLU A 48 9.42 -3.93 3.29
CA GLU A 48 9.82 -3.95 1.88
C GLU A 48 8.84 -4.78 1.05
N GLU A 49 8.38 -5.92 1.59
CA GLU A 49 7.35 -6.73 0.94
C GLU A 49 5.99 -6.01 0.90
N LEU A 50 5.59 -5.35 1.99
CA LEU A 50 4.38 -4.54 2.03
C LEU A 50 4.42 -3.42 0.97
N GLU A 51 5.53 -2.71 0.85
CA GLU A 51 5.74 -1.65 -0.15
C GLU A 51 5.65 -2.20 -1.58
N LYS A 52 6.32 -3.32 -1.84
CA LYS A 52 6.23 -4.02 -3.14
C LYS A 52 4.79 -4.40 -3.46
N ASN A 53 4.07 -4.99 -2.52
CA ASN A 53 2.70 -5.43 -2.73
C ASN A 53 1.75 -4.24 -2.94
N LEU A 54 1.95 -3.13 -2.23
CA LEU A 54 1.22 -1.88 -2.46
C LEU A 54 1.46 -1.32 -3.87
N LYS A 55 2.70 -1.35 -4.35
CA LYS A 55 3.04 -0.93 -5.72
C LYS A 55 2.36 -1.82 -6.76
N ASP A 56 2.46 -3.14 -6.62
CA ASP A 56 1.84 -4.10 -7.54
C ASP A 56 0.32 -3.91 -7.59
N ALA A 57 -0.33 -3.69 -6.43
CA ALA A 57 -1.77 -3.43 -6.34
C ALA A 57 -2.18 -2.11 -7.03
N PHE A 58 -1.36 -1.07 -6.92
CA PHE A 58 -1.62 0.20 -7.60
C PHE A 58 -1.46 0.10 -9.12
N GLU A 59 -0.46 -0.63 -9.60
CA GLU A 59 -0.28 -0.87 -11.04
C GLU A 59 -1.50 -1.60 -11.63
N VAL A 60 -2.02 -2.60 -10.92
CA VAL A 60 -3.26 -3.30 -11.30
C VAL A 60 -4.45 -2.34 -11.33
N PHE A 61 -4.63 -1.52 -10.30
CA PHE A 61 -5.68 -0.49 -10.27
C PHE A 61 -5.60 0.46 -11.48
N LEU A 62 -4.40 0.95 -11.80
CA LEU A 62 -4.18 1.83 -12.95
C LEU A 62 -4.55 1.14 -14.26
N ILE A 63 -4.08 -0.09 -14.49
CA ILE A 63 -4.39 -0.85 -15.71
C ILE A 63 -5.90 -0.97 -15.88
N TYR A 64 -6.63 -1.41 -14.86
CA TYR A 64 -8.09 -1.53 -14.93
C TYR A 64 -8.79 -0.18 -15.17
N SER A 65 -8.29 0.91 -14.57
CA SER A 65 -8.87 2.25 -14.73
C SER A 65 -8.71 2.83 -16.14
N ILE A 66 -7.74 2.32 -16.91
CA ILE A 66 -7.43 2.75 -18.28
C ILE A 66 -8.11 1.84 -19.31
N THR A 67 -8.12 0.52 -19.08
CA THR A 67 -8.64 -0.46 -20.05
C THR A 67 -10.14 -0.69 -19.97
N THR A 68 -10.78 -0.35 -18.85
CA THR A 68 -12.24 -0.50 -18.65
C THR A 68 -13.00 0.80 -18.95
N ARG A 69 -12.44 1.66 -19.80
CA ARG A 69 -13.07 2.90 -20.29
C ARG A 69 -13.60 2.73 -21.70
#